data_AF-A0A8J7XMK0-F1
#
_entry.id   AF-A0A8J7XMK0-F1
#
_cell.length_a   1.000
_cell.length_b   1.000
_cell.length_c   1.000
_cell.angle_alpha   90.00
_cell.angle_beta   90.00
_cell.angle_gamma   90.00
#
_symmetry.space_group_name_H-M   'P 1'
#
loop_
_entity.id
_entity.type
_entity.pdbx_description
1 polymer ?
#
loop_
_entity_poly.entity_id
_entity_poly.type
_entity_poly.pdbx_seq_one_letter_code
_entity_poly.pdbx_strand_id
1 'polypeptide(L)'
;MKPKIGRSKAERDIYVSLCIALLIILVFYALFHNRNTWKEDVNGDGVDEIIREIHKPDGTLDRYVTEEDGTIYKTMYNREGDIAYQWKIVPDPTTKDNIYIYVWDEKTKQWLPDQNQNGIPDEREDSHVFGF
;
A
#
# COMPACT_ATOMS: atom_id res chain seq x y z
N MET A 1 48.59 23.10 0.53
CA MET A 1 48.14 23.27 1.93
C MET A 1 47.16 22.16 2.26
N LYS A 2 47.47 21.26 3.21
CA LYS A 2 46.49 20.25 3.67
C LYS A 2 45.60 20.92 4.72
N PRO A 3 44.26 20.95 4.58
CA PRO A 3 43.40 21.50 5.61
C PRO A 3 43.56 20.67 6.89
N LYS A 4 44.04 21.30 7.97
CA LYS A 4 44.17 20.68 9.30
C LYS A 4 42.87 20.88 10.05
N ILE A 5 41.90 20.02 9.73
CA ILE A 5 40.59 19.97 10.38
C ILE A 5 40.74 19.41 11.81
N GLY A 6 40.19 20.09 12.84
CA GLY A 6 40.01 19.53 14.18
C GLY A 6 41.04 19.94 15.23
N ARG A 7 41.57 21.17 15.19
CA ARG A 7 42.62 21.64 16.10
C ARG A 7 42.10 22.28 17.39
N SER A 8 40.86 22.78 17.40
CA SER A 8 40.25 23.42 18.58
C SER A 8 39.06 22.62 19.10
N LYS A 9 38.75 22.77 20.40
CA LYS A 9 37.55 22.18 21.01
C LYS A 9 36.27 22.61 20.26
N ALA A 10 36.20 23.88 19.87
CA ALA A 10 35.09 24.42 19.10
C ALA A 10 34.91 23.75 17.73
N GLU A 11 36.01 23.51 16.99
CA GLU A 11 35.94 22.77 15.72
C GLU A 11 35.42 21.34 15.92
N ARG A 12 35.95 20.62 16.93
CA ARG A 12 35.50 19.27 17.25
C ARG A 12 34.03 19.21 17.63
N ASP A 13 33.56 20.17 18.44
CA ASP A 13 32.17 20.25 18.86
C ASP A 13 31.25 20.47 17.64
N ILE A 14 31.66 21.33 16.69
CA ILE A 14 30.93 21.52 15.42
C ILE A 14 30.85 20.21 14.62
N TYR A 15 31.97 19.48 14.46
CA TYR A 15 31.96 18.20 13.73
C TYR A 15 31.07 17.17 14.39
N VAL A 16 31.13 17.03 15.71
CA VAL A 16 30.27 16.09 16.46
C VAL A 16 28.80 16.47 16.30
N SER A 17 28.45 17.75 16.43
CA SER A 17 27.07 18.22 16.21
C SER A 17 26.57 17.95 14.79
N LEU A 18 27.40 18.16 13.76
CA LEU A 18 27.05 17.84 12.38
C LEU A 18 26.84 16.33 12.16
N CYS A 19 27.71 15.50 12.72
CA CYS A 19 27.55 14.04 12.65
C CYS A 19 26.26 13.57 13.32
N ILE A 20 25.92 14.11 14.50
CA ILE A 20 24.68 13.79 15.21
C ILE A 20 23.46 14.23 14.40
N ALA A 21 23.47 15.46 13.87
CA ALA A 21 22.36 15.96 13.04
C ALA A 21 22.14 15.07 11.81
N LEU A 22 23.21 14.65 11.14
CA LEU A 22 23.13 13.77 9.97
C LEU A 22 22.60 12.37 10.35
N LEU A 23 23.00 11.84 11.50
CA LEU A 23 22.46 10.58 12.06
C LEU A 23 20.96 10.68 12.34
N ILE A 24 20.52 11.79 12.95
CA ILE A 24 19.09 12.04 13.21
C ILE A 24 18.32 12.07 11.90
N ILE A 25 18.80 12.80 10.88
CA ILE A 25 18.15 12.87 9.56
C ILE A 25 18.02 11.47 8.94
N LEU A 26 19.07 10.66 9.01
CA LEU A 26 19.03 9.28 8.49
C LEU A 26 18.03 8.40 9.25
N VAL A 27 17.94 8.53 10.56
CA VAL A 27 16.95 7.82 11.38
C VAL A 27 15.53 8.27 11.02
N PHE A 28 15.29 9.58 10.88
CA PHE A 28 14.01 10.10 10.43
C PHE A 28 13.65 9.57 9.03
N TYR A 29 14.59 9.58 8.08
CA TYR A 29 14.36 9.02 6.76
C TYR A 29 14.03 7.52 6.82
N ALA A 30 14.77 6.74 7.61
CA ALA A 30 14.52 5.31 7.76
C ALA A 30 13.17 4.99 8.43
N LEU A 31 12.71 5.84 9.36
CA LEU A 31 11.45 5.67 10.07
C LEU A 31 10.23 6.18 9.29
N PHE A 32 10.39 7.23 8.47
CA PHE A 32 9.27 7.95 7.87
C PHE A 32 9.24 7.95 6.34
N HIS A 33 10.30 7.51 5.65
CA HIS A 33 10.20 7.34 4.20
C HIS A 33 9.25 6.19 3.89
N ASN A 34 8.35 6.43 2.95
CA ASN A 34 7.22 5.58 2.61
C ASN A 34 7.70 4.26 1.97
N ARG A 35 8.27 3.34 2.77
CA ARG A 35 8.81 2.04 2.31
C ARG A 35 7.73 1.12 1.76
N ASN A 36 6.48 1.48 1.95
CA ASN A 36 5.37 0.64 1.57
C ASN A 36 4.83 0.99 0.18
N THR A 37 5.53 1.81 -0.62
CA THR A 37 5.12 2.10 -2.00
C THR A 37 6.29 1.97 -2.95
N TRP A 38 6.15 1.14 -3.99
CA TRP A 38 7.18 0.90 -4.99
C TRP A 38 6.55 0.61 -6.36
N LYS A 39 7.40 0.41 -7.36
CA LYS A 39 7.01 0.03 -8.72
C LYS A 39 7.62 -1.33 -9.08
N GLU A 40 6.83 -2.21 -9.67
CA GLU A 40 7.21 -3.57 -10.06
C GLU A 40 6.20 -4.08 -11.10
N ASP A 41 6.67 -4.77 -12.12
CA ASP A 41 5.84 -5.54 -13.06
C ASP A 41 5.36 -6.83 -12.37
N VAL A 42 4.16 -6.78 -11.78
CA VAL A 42 3.59 -7.88 -11.00
C VAL A 42 2.87 -8.90 -11.88
N ASN A 43 2.37 -8.48 -13.05
CA ASN A 43 1.55 -9.31 -13.92
C ASN A 43 2.34 -9.94 -15.10
N GLY A 44 3.57 -9.47 -15.36
CA GLY A 44 4.47 -9.95 -16.41
C GLY A 44 4.22 -9.36 -17.80
N ASP A 45 3.49 -8.26 -17.92
CA ASP A 45 3.17 -7.60 -19.20
C ASP A 45 4.26 -6.61 -19.67
N GLY A 46 5.28 -6.37 -18.86
CA GLY A 46 6.38 -5.46 -19.13
C GLY A 46 6.11 -4.00 -18.73
N VAL A 47 5.03 -3.72 -18.00
CA VAL A 47 4.67 -2.40 -17.46
C VAL A 47 4.69 -2.45 -15.93
N ASP A 48 5.44 -1.55 -15.31
CA ASP A 48 5.50 -1.48 -13.84
C ASP A 48 4.17 -0.95 -13.25
N GLU A 49 3.52 -1.72 -12.39
CA GLU A 49 2.42 -1.24 -11.55
C GLU A 49 2.91 -0.48 -10.32
N ILE A 50 2.03 0.32 -9.71
CA ILE A 50 2.31 0.94 -8.41
C ILE A 50 1.77 0.02 -7.31
N ILE A 51 2.66 -0.47 -6.46
CA ILE A 51 2.29 -1.31 -5.32
C ILE A 51 2.29 -0.47 -4.07
N ARG A 52 1.25 -0.61 -3.25
CA ARG A 52 1.19 -0.02 -1.91
C ARG A 52 0.79 -1.05 -0.86
N GLU A 53 1.49 -1.07 0.27
CA GLU A 53 1.17 -1.94 1.40
C GLU A 53 0.80 -1.14 2.66
N ILE A 54 -0.16 -1.65 3.43
CA ILE A 54 -0.59 -1.07 4.70
C ILE A 54 -0.65 -2.19 5.73
N HIS A 55 0.34 -2.21 6.61
CA HIS A 55 0.39 -3.10 7.76
C HIS A 55 -0.43 -2.48 8.89
N LYS A 56 -1.55 -3.12 9.25
CA LYS A 56 -2.44 -2.62 10.30
C LYS A 56 -1.99 -3.10 11.69
N PRO A 57 -2.28 -2.34 12.77
CA PRO A 57 -1.91 -2.74 14.13
C PRO A 57 -2.54 -4.05 14.60
N ASP A 58 -3.65 -4.44 13.97
CA ASP A 58 -4.30 -5.71 14.21
C ASP A 58 -3.60 -6.89 13.52
N GLY A 59 -2.46 -6.69 12.86
CA GLY A 59 -1.70 -7.72 12.18
C GLY A 59 -2.20 -8.09 10.78
N THR A 60 -3.26 -7.45 10.28
CA THR A 60 -3.69 -7.61 8.88
C THR A 60 -2.86 -6.74 7.94
N LEU A 61 -2.83 -7.12 6.65
CA LEU A 61 -2.12 -6.40 5.60
C LEU A 61 -3.10 -6.09 4.45
N ASP A 62 -3.20 -4.81 4.07
CA ASP A 62 -3.81 -4.44 2.79
C ASP A 62 -2.70 -4.20 1.75
N ARG A 63 -2.73 -4.93 0.65
CA ARG A 63 -1.87 -4.73 -0.52
C ARG A 63 -2.71 -4.18 -1.68
N TYR A 64 -2.26 -3.09 -2.27
CA TYR A 64 -2.85 -2.43 -3.43
C TYR A 64 -1.89 -2.55 -4.60
N VAL A 65 -2.41 -2.90 -5.76
CA VAL A 65 -1.70 -2.87 -7.05
C VAL A 65 -2.50 -1.97 -7.98
N THR A 66 -1.88 -0.91 -8.48
CA THR A 66 -2.51 0.08 -9.37
C THR A 66 -1.91 -0.03 -10.76
N GLU A 67 -2.75 -0.39 -11.72
CA GLU A 67 -2.42 -0.48 -13.15
C GLU A 67 -2.36 0.91 -13.80
N GLU A 68 -1.80 0.99 -15.01
CA GLU A 68 -1.66 2.24 -15.77
C GLU A 68 -3.01 2.91 -16.08
N ASP A 69 -4.05 2.11 -16.31
CA ASP A 69 -5.41 2.59 -16.58
C ASP A 69 -6.14 3.11 -15.32
N GLY A 70 -5.50 3.00 -14.15
CA GLY A 70 -6.06 3.40 -12.86
C GLY A 70 -6.90 2.32 -12.18
N THR A 71 -7.04 1.13 -12.77
CA THR A 71 -7.62 -0.05 -12.10
C THR A 71 -6.78 -0.40 -10.87
N ILE A 72 -7.44 -0.67 -9.75
CA ILE A 72 -6.80 -1.02 -8.48
C ILE A 72 -7.24 -2.42 -8.05
N TYR A 73 -6.28 -3.30 -7.83
CA TYR A 73 -6.50 -4.57 -7.15
C TYR A 73 -6.09 -4.44 -5.69
N LYS A 74 -7.03 -4.66 -4.77
CA LYS A 74 -6.78 -4.67 -3.33
C LYS A 74 -6.87 -6.10 -2.83
N THR A 75 -5.81 -6.59 -2.20
CA THR A 75 -5.81 -7.88 -1.48
C THR A 75 -5.67 -7.60 0.01
N MET A 76 -6.58 -8.15 0.82
CA MET A 76 -6.46 -8.12 2.28
C MET A 76 -6.00 -9.49 2.77
N TYR A 77 -4.92 -9.49 3.54
CA TYR A 77 -4.39 -10.67 4.21
C TYR A 77 -4.74 -10.65 5.69
N ASN A 78 -5.09 -11.82 6.25
CA ASN A 78 -5.28 -12.01 7.68
C ASN A 78 -3.92 -12.01 8.43
N ARG A 79 -3.95 -12.26 9.75
CA ARG A 79 -2.74 -12.28 10.59
C ARG A 79 -1.80 -13.44 10.26
N GLU A 80 -2.36 -14.50 9.70
CA GLU A 80 -1.67 -15.71 9.30
C GLU A 80 -0.99 -15.56 7.92
N GLY A 81 -1.30 -14.49 7.19
CA GLY A 81 -0.79 -14.22 5.85
C GLY A 81 -1.64 -14.85 4.73
N ASP A 82 -2.79 -15.42 5.05
CA ASP A 82 -3.74 -15.93 4.06
C ASP A 82 -4.59 -14.80 3.47
N ILE A 83 -5.01 -14.96 2.22
CA ILE A 83 -5.93 -14.03 1.56
C ILE A 83 -7.31 -14.15 2.22
N ALA A 84 -7.77 -13.06 2.83
CA ALA A 84 -9.10 -12.94 3.39
C ALA A 84 -10.10 -12.44 2.34
N TYR A 85 -9.73 -11.41 1.58
CA TYR A 85 -10.56 -10.82 0.53
C TYR A 85 -9.71 -10.23 -0.59
N GLN A 86 -10.29 -10.18 -1.80
CA GLN A 86 -9.72 -9.47 -2.93
C GLN A 86 -10.80 -8.62 -3.58
N TRP A 87 -10.44 -7.37 -3.90
CA TRP A 87 -11.28 -6.44 -4.64
C TRP A 87 -10.60 -5.97 -5.92
N LYS A 88 -11.41 -5.71 -6.94
CA LYS A 88 -11.04 -4.99 -8.16
C LYS A 88 -11.85 -3.70 -8.18
N ILE A 89 -11.18 -2.56 -8.23
CA ILE A 89 -11.78 -1.23 -8.24
C ILE A 89 -11.44 -0.60 -9.59
N VAL A 90 -12.46 -0.37 -10.40
CA VAL A 90 -12.31 0.13 -11.77
C VAL A 90 -12.86 1.56 -11.83
N PRO A 91 -12.05 2.56 -12.19
CA PRO A 91 -12.58 3.91 -12.43
C PRO A 91 -13.48 3.91 -13.67
N ASP A 92 -14.58 4.65 -13.62
CA ASP A 92 -15.40 4.86 -14.81
C ASP A 92 -14.62 5.72 -15.83
N PRO A 93 -14.41 5.24 -17.06
CA PRO A 93 -13.63 5.96 -18.07
C PRO A 93 -14.30 7.26 -18.53
N THR A 94 -15.61 7.40 -18.31
CA THR A 94 -16.41 8.56 -18.71
C THR A 94 -16.59 9.57 -17.59
N THR A 95 -16.63 9.13 -16.33
CA THR A 95 -16.87 9.99 -15.16
C THR A 95 -15.86 9.71 -14.06
N LYS A 96 -14.92 10.63 -13.85
CA LYS A 96 -13.80 10.45 -12.90
C LYS A 96 -14.21 10.20 -11.44
N ASP A 97 -15.45 10.52 -11.09
CA ASP A 97 -15.97 10.39 -9.72
C ASP A 97 -16.70 9.06 -9.49
N ASN A 98 -16.99 8.30 -10.54
CA ASN A 98 -17.62 6.98 -10.42
C ASN A 98 -16.54 5.89 -10.42
N ILE A 99 -16.73 4.93 -9.52
CA ILE A 99 -15.91 3.72 -9.45
C ILE A 99 -16.83 2.51 -9.39
N TYR A 100 -16.41 1.43 -10.02
CA TYR A 100 -17.04 0.12 -9.91
C TYR A 100 -16.17 -0.77 -9.05
N ILE A 101 -16.75 -1.26 -7.96
CA ILE A 101 -16.06 -2.18 -7.05
C ILE A 101 -16.60 -3.58 -7.25
N TYR A 102 -15.67 -4.52 -7.37
CA TYR A 102 -15.95 -5.95 -7.46
C TYR A 102 -15.16 -6.68 -6.37
N VAL A 103 -15.73 -7.76 -5.84
CA VAL A 103 -15.05 -8.72 -4.96
C VAL A 103 -14.82 -10.02 -5.70
N TRP A 104 -13.68 -10.68 -5.43
CA TRP A 104 -13.39 -11.99 -5.98
C TRP A 104 -14.20 -13.07 -5.28
N ASP A 105 -14.98 -13.82 -6.04
CA ASP A 105 -15.68 -15.00 -5.52
C ASP A 105 -14.90 -16.28 -5.82
N GLU A 106 -14.36 -16.88 -4.76
CA GLU A 106 -13.60 -18.13 -4.84
C GLU A 106 -14.40 -19.33 -5.36
N LYS A 107 -15.74 -19.32 -5.20
CA LYS A 107 -16.59 -20.42 -5.63
C LYS A 107 -16.80 -20.43 -7.14
N THR A 108 -17.12 -19.28 -7.71
CA THR A 108 -17.38 -19.13 -9.15
C THR A 108 -16.14 -18.73 -9.95
N LYS A 109 -15.04 -18.33 -9.29
CA LYS A 109 -13.80 -17.82 -9.89
C LYS A 109 -14.05 -16.59 -10.77
N GLN A 110 -14.86 -15.67 -10.27
CA GLN A 110 -15.27 -14.46 -10.98
C GLN A 110 -15.26 -13.23 -10.06
N TRP A 111 -15.14 -12.06 -10.67
CA TRP A 111 -15.34 -10.77 -10.03
C TRP A 111 -16.83 -10.44 -10.01
N LEU A 112 -17.41 -10.32 -8.82
CA LEU A 112 -18.82 -10.00 -8.62
C LEU A 112 -18.96 -8.59 -8.00
N PRO A 113 -20.02 -7.83 -8.31
CA PRO A 113 -20.21 -6.50 -7.72
C PRO A 113 -20.22 -6.52 -6.19
N ASP A 114 -19.51 -5.58 -5.56
CA ASP A 114 -19.48 -5.34 -4.11
C ASP A 114 -19.30 -3.83 -3.90
N GLN A 115 -20.36 -3.04 -4.07
CA GLN A 115 -20.25 -1.59 -3.96
C GLN A 115 -19.97 -1.10 -2.54
N ASN A 116 -20.24 -1.92 -1.51
CA ASN A 116 -20.09 -1.54 -0.11
C ASN A 116 -18.74 -1.95 0.51
N GLN A 117 -17.92 -2.71 -0.22
CA GLN A 117 -16.58 -3.20 0.18
C GLN A 117 -16.58 -4.08 1.44
N ASN A 118 -17.67 -4.76 1.75
CA ASN A 118 -17.72 -5.64 2.92
C ASN A 118 -17.15 -7.04 2.64
N GLY A 119 -16.74 -7.33 1.40
CA GLY A 119 -16.17 -8.61 1.00
C GLY A 119 -17.22 -9.69 0.71
N ILE A 120 -18.50 -9.31 0.64
CA ILE A 120 -19.63 -10.13 0.24
C ILE A 120 -20.19 -9.50 -1.04
N PRO A 121 -20.37 -10.26 -2.13
CA PRO A 121 -21.00 -9.69 -3.31
C PRO A 121 -22.42 -9.23 -3.03
N ASP A 122 -22.81 -8.12 -3.64
CA ASP A 122 -24.12 -7.48 -3.48
C ASP A 122 -25.26 -8.49 -3.76
N GLU A 123 -25.09 -9.37 -4.76
CA GLU A 123 -26.05 -10.42 -5.15
C GLU A 123 -26.36 -11.45 -4.04
N ARG A 124 -25.49 -11.58 -3.02
CA ARG A 124 -25.67 -12.51 -1.91
C ARG A 124 -26.24 -11.86 -0.65
N GLU A 125 -26.25 -10.53 -0.58
CA GLU A 125 -26.77 -9.81 0.60
C GLU A 125 -28.28 -9.98 0.76
N ASP A 126 -29.01 -9.97 -0.36
CA ASP A 126 -30.48 -10.13 -0.37
C ASP A 126 -30.94 -11.47 0.23
N SER A 127 -30.08 -12.48 0.27
CA SER A 127 -30.37 -13.79 0.88
C SER A 127 -30.29 -13.81 2.40
N HIS A 128 -29.67 -12.80 3.03
CA HIS A 128 -29.53 -12.71 4.49
C HIS A 128 -30.55 -11.79 5.16
N VAL A 129 -31.28 -10.96 4.42
CA VAL A 129 -32.29 -10.04 4.98
C VAL A 129 -33.62 -10.76 5.34
N PHE A 130 -33.83 -12.00 4.88
CA PHE A 130 -35.06 -12.76 5.13
C PHE A 130 -34.96 -13.92 6.14
N GLY A 131 -33.93 -13.95 6.99
CA GLY A 131 -33.84 -14.88 8.11
C GLY A 131 -34.43 -14.31 9.39
N PHE A 132 -35.75 -14.34 9.54
CA PHE A 132 -36.43 -14.19 10.85
C PHE A 132 -36.38 -15.49 11.65
#